data_AF-A0A3G6S7H4-F1
#
_entry.id   AF-A0A3G6S7H4-F1
#
_cell.length_a   1.000
_cell.length_b   1.000
_cell.length_c   1.000
_cell.angle_alpha   90.00
_cell.angle_beta   90.00
_cell.angle_gamma   90.00
#
_symmetry.space_group_name_H-M   'P 1'
#
loop_
_entity.id
_entity.type
_entity.pdbx_description
1 polymer ?
#
loop_
_entity_poly.entity_id
_entity_poly.type
_entity_poly.pdbx_seq_one_letter_code
_entity_poly.pdbx_strand_id
1 'polypeptide(L)'
;MVSKQTNFKKLKTNNHFYMITLTQEKQIQQYLLSKNLNHKLFIEIKDHFIQQISGLMEEQQFNFDEAFQNTKESWKQELNLIKADIFSFRKITRLEKEILQKRFRNMMLYAAVFTLLLSKFIFTVPDVFMYSEMILIGTMVSLLAYNIIFRKMKLYHYIQLSFHPLILKNALVGIVLFASVYLFYDDLAMAGSGIMKFFFLYAMAVKIQLLYYKARKASVLI
;
A
#
# COMPACT_ATOMS: atom_id res chain seq x y z
N MET A 1 -13.79 -1.46 -3.01
CA MET A 1 -13.51 -1.76 -4.43
C MET A 1 -14.09 -3.09 -4.93
N VAL A 2 -15.09 -3.70 -4.26
CA VAL A 2 -15.81 -4.90 -4.77
C VAL A 2 -17.34 -4.69 -4.78
N SER A 3 -17.85 -3.47 -4.53
CA SER A 3 -19.31 -3.28 -4.32
C SER A 3 -20.01 -2.34 -5.31
N LYS A 4 -19.49 -2.15 -6.53
CA LYS A 4 -20.20 -1.41 -7.59
C LYS A 4 -20.22 -2.14 -8.94
N GLN A 5 -20.16 -3.47 -8.93
CA GLN A 5 -20.18 -4.28 -10.15
C GLN A 5 -21.55 -4.89 -10.52
N THR A 6 -22.61 -4.55 -9.78
CA THR A 6 -23.95 -5.10 -9.99
C THR A 6 -24.94 -4.00 -10.34
N ASN A 7 -24.94 -3.54 -11.59
CA ASN A 7 -26.15 -3.17 -12.35
C ASN A 7 -25.86 -2.62 -13.76
N PHE A 8 -24.99 -3.26 -14.54
CA PHE A 8 -24.87 -2.97 -15.98
C PHE A 8 -25.08 -4.26 -16.77
N LYS A 9 -26.34 -4.69 -16.89
CA LYS A 9 -26.74 -5.74 -17.84
C LYS A 9 -28.08 -5.41 -18.47
N LYS A 10 -27.97 -4.76 -19.64
CA LYS A 10 -28.89 -4.65 -20.78
C LYS A 10 -29.06 -3.18 -21.16
N LEU A 11 -28.49 -2.81 -22.30
CA LEU A 11 -29.22 -2.28 -23.44
C LEU A 11 -28.33 -2.34 -24.68
N LYS A 12 -28.92 -2.77 -25.78
CA LYS A 12 -28.30 -3.10 -27.05
C LYS A 12 -28.64 -1.97 -28.04
N THR A 13 -27.65 -1.58 -28.83
CA THR A 13 -27.70 -0.93 -30.16
C THR A 13 -28.27 0.48 -30.29
N ASN A 14 -27.35 1.46 -30.37
CA ASN A 14 -27.24 2.42 -31.48
C ASN A 14 -25.84 3.07 -31.43
N ASN A 15 -24.90 2.55 -32.22
CA ASN A 15 -23.50 2.98 -32.21
C ASN A 15 -23.33 4.30 -32.97
N HIS A 16 -23.54 5.43 -32.30
CA HIS A 16 -22.65 6.58 -32.48
C HIS A 16 -21.64 6.50 -31.34
N PHE A 17 -20.48 5.88 -31.61
CA PHE A 17 -19.36 5.98 -30.67
C PHE A 17 -19.00 7.46 -30.57
N TYR A 18 -19.35 8.09 -29.45
CA TYR A 18 -18.86 9.44 -29.16
C TYR A 18 -17.39 9.31 -28.80
N MET A 19 -16.56 9.43 -29.84
CA MET A 19 -15.12 9.38 -29.69
C MET A 19 -14.68 10.67 -29.01
N ILE A 20 -14.15 10.56 -27.79
CA ILE A 20 -13.48 11.68 -27.13
C ILE A 20 -12.38 12.19 -28.07
N THR A 21 -12.45 13.48 -28.38
CA THR A 21 -11.47 14.12 -29.26
C THR A 21 -10.14 14.29 -28.54
N LEU A 22 -9.05 14.45 -29.31
CA LEU A 22 -7.71 14.62 -28.74
C LEU A 22 -7.60 15.84 -27.81
N THR A 23 -8.35 16.91 -28.10
CA THR A 23 -8.42 18.11 -27.26
C THR A 23 -9.11 17.82 -25.92
N GLN A 24 -10.21 17.07 -25.94
CA GLN A 24 -10.96 16.67 -24.75
C GLN A 24 -10.16 15.69 -23.89
N GLU A 25 -9.46 14.72 -24.50
CA GLU A 25 -8.55 13.83 -23.78
C GLU A 25 -7.44 14.62 -23.08
N LYS A 26 -6.87 15.63 -23.75
CA LYS A 26 -5.86 16.50 -23.15
C LYS A 26 -6.40 17.29 -21.95
N GLN A 27 -7.66 17.74 -22.00
CA GLN A 27 -8.30 18.41 -20.86
C GLN A 27 -8.50 17.47 -19.66
N ILE A 28 -8.94 16.22 -19.92
CA ILE A 28 -9.04 15.17 -18.89
C ILE A 28 -7.65 14.91 -18.27
N GLN A 29 -6.63 14.78 -19.12
CA GLN A 29 -5.26 14.53 -18.71
C GLN A 29 -4.73 15.63 -17.78
N GLN A 30 -4.91 16.90 -18.17
CA GLN A 30 -4.49 18.06 -17.38
C GLN A 30 -5.19 18.10 -16.01
N TYR A 31 -6.49 17.83 -15.97
CA TYR A 31 -7.23 17.73 -14.72
C TYR A 31 -6.67 16.62 -13.81
N LEU A 32 -6.43 15.41 -14.33
CA LEU A 32 -5.92 14.30 -13.53
C LEU A 32 -4.48 14.52 -13.07
N LEU A 33 -3.63 15.18 -13.86
CA LEU A 33 -2.26 15.54 -13.46
C LEU A 33 -2.27 16.50 -12.25
N SER A 34 -3.25 17.41 -12.17
CA SER A 34 -3.41 18.31 -11.02
C SER A 34 -3.71 17.57 -9.69
N LYS A 35 -4.11 16.28 -9.76
CA LYS A 35 -4.43 15.45 -8.59
C LYS A 35 -3.25 14.68 -8.01
N ASN A 36 -2.02 14.92 -8.49
CA ASN A 36 -0.79 14.30 -7.97
C ASN A 36 -0.85 12.76 -7.88
N LEU A 37 -1.52 12.13 -8.85
CA LEU A 37 -1.68 10.68 -8.91
C LEU A 37 -0.35 10.00 -9.25
N ASN A 38 -0.10 8.83 -8.64
CA ASN A 38 0.94 7.95 -9.15
C ASN A 38 0.64 7.53 -10.60
N HIS A 39 1.66 7.44 -11.45
CA HIS A 39 1.58 7.03 -12.84
C HIS A 39 0.67 5.81 -13.13
N LYS A 40 0.77 4.73 -12.33
CA LYS A 40 -0.10 3.56 -12.55
C LYS A 40 -1.58 3.88 -12.33
N LEU A 41 -1.87 4.58 -11.24
CA LEU A 41 -3.23 4.98 -10.86
C LEU A 41 -3.78 6.03 -11.83
N PHE A 42 -2.91 6.89 -12.33
CA PHE A 42 -3.23 7.89 -13.33
C PHE A 42 -3.76 7.25 -14.61
N ILE A 43 -3.08 6.22 -15.14
CA ILE A 43 -3.53 5.51 -16.34
C ILE A 43 -4.89 4.85 -16.09
N GLU A 44 -5.02 4.09 -14.99
CA GLU A 44 -6.25 3.39 -14.64
C GLU A 44 -7.44 4.33 -14.46
N ILE A 45 -7.24 5.46 -13.76
CA ILE A 45 -8.30 6.46 -13.57
C ILE A 45 -8.60 7.18 -14.87
N LYS A 46 -7.61 7.49 -15.72
CA LYS A 46 -7.83 8.12 -17.03
C LYS A 46 -8.76 7.26 -17.88
N ASP A 47 -8.50 5.96 -17.95
CA ASP A 47 -9.31 5.03 -18.72
C ASP A 47 -10.75 4.97 -18.18
N HIS A 48 -10.91 4.89 -16.85
CA HIS A 48 -12.25 4.95 -16.23
C HIS A 48 -12.95 6.29 -16.41
N PHE A 49 -12.23 7.42 -16.37
CA PHE A 49 -12.77 8.75 -16.63
C PHE A 49 -13.30 8.86 -18.06
N ILE A 50 -12.51 8.40 -19.05
CA ILE A 50 -12.90 8.41 -20.45
C ILE A 50 -14.14 7.53 -20.66
N GLN A 51 -14.13 6.32 -20.11
CA GLN A 51 -15.27 5.40 -20.21
C GLN A 51 -16.54 6.00 -19.61
N GLN A 52 -16.45 6.65 -18.44
CA GLN A 52 -17.59 7.27 -17.78
C GLN A 52 -18.12 8.49 -18.54
N ILE A 53 -17.24 9.34 -19.07
CA ILE A 53 -17.63 10.50 -19.87
C ILE A 53 -18.30 10.05 -21.16
N SER A 54 -17.72 9.09 -21.88
CA SER A 54 -18.34 8.52 -23.09
C SER A 54 -19.71 7.92 -22.78
N GLY A 55 -19.85 7.17 -21.68
CA GLY A 55 -21.14 6.63 -21.25
C GLY A 55 -22.18 7.72 -20.96
N LEU A 56 -21.80 8.81 -20.30
CA LEU A 56 -22.70 9.95 -20.05
C LEU A 56 -23.10 10.67 -21.35
N MET A 57 -22.18 10.81 -22.31
CA MET A 57 -22.46 11.42 -23.60
C MET A 57 -23.38 10.53 -24.46
N GLU A 58 -23.19 9.22 -24.43
CA GLU A 58 -24.00 8.26 -25.21
C GLU A 58 -25.37 8.01 -24.58
N GLU A 59 -25.42 7.69 -23.28
CA GLU A 59 -26.66 7.27 -22.61
C GLU A 59 -27.54 8.45 -22.18
N GLN A 60 -26.93 9.54 -21.72
CA GLN A 60 -27.65 10.70 -21.17
C GLN A 60 -27.67 11.89 -22.14
N GLN A 61 -27.08 11.74 -23.34
CA GLN A 61 -27.02 12.76 -24.39
C GLN A 61 -26.39 14.08 -23.90
N PHE A 62 -25.54 14.02 -22.85
CA PHE A 62 -24.83 15.18 -22.35
C PHE A 62 -23.76 15.63 -23.34
N ASN A 63 -23.55 16.94 -23.42
CA ASN A 63 -22.35 17.44 -24.06
C ASN A 63 -21.11 17.09 -23.23
N PHE A 64 -19.92 17.19 -23.84
CA PHE A 64 -18.67 16.83 -23.18
C PHE A 64 -18.46 17.62 -21.87
N ASP A 65 -18.79 18.90 -21.83
CA ASP A 65 -18.54 19.74 -20.65
C ASP A 65 -19.41 19.32 -19.46
N GLU A 66 -20.69 19.00 -19.71
CA GLU A 66 -21.62 18.45 -18.73
C GLU A 66 -21.17 17.07 -18.25
N ALA A 67 -20.85 16.17 -19.17
CA ALA A 67 -20.37 14.83 -18.85
C ALA A 67 -19.06 14.87 -18.05
N PHE A 68 -18.14 15.76 -18.42
CA PHE A 68 -16.88 15.95 -17.72
C PHE A 68 -17.09 16.53 -16.32
N GLN A 69 -17.96 17.52 -16.17
CA GLN A 69 -18.26 18.13 -14.87
C GLN A 69 -18.95 17.13 -13.93
N ASN A 70 -19.93 16.37 -14.42
CA ASN A 70 -20.57 15.30 -13.66
C ASN A 70 -19.57 14.22 -13.23
N THR A 71 -18.65 13.85 -14.12
CA THR A 71 -17.57 12.91 -13.80
C THR A 71 -16.66 13.49 -12.71
N LYS A 72 -16.21 14.74 -12.81
CA LYS A 72 -15.40 15.40 -11.76
C LYS A 72 -16.09 15.38 -10.39
N GLU A 73 -17.38 15.70 -10.33
CA GLU A 73 -18.13 15.69 -9.07
C GLU A 73 -18.26 14.28 -8.49
N SER A 74 -18.52 13.27 -9.33
CA SER A 74 -18.59 11.87 -8.87
C SER A 74 -17.26 11.36 -8.29
N TRP A 75 -16.14 11.81 -8.83
CA TRP A 75 -14.79 11.43 -8.39
C TRP A 75 -14.18 12.36 -7.34
N LYS A 76 -14.85 13.46 -6.99
CA LYS A 76 -14.35 14.51 -6.09
C LYS A 76 -13.90 13.97 -4.74
N GLN A 77 -14.65 13.03 -4.18
CA GLN A 77 -14.32 12.43 -2.88
C GLN A 77 -13.09 11.51 -2.96
N GLU A 78 -12.97 10.72 -4.02
CA GLU A 78 -11.88 9.75 -4.21
C GLU A 78 -10.56 10.42 -4.61
N LEU A 79 -10.63 11.48 -5.42
CA LEU A 79 -9.50 12.30 -5.86
C LEU A 79 -9.15 13.44 -4.90
N ASN A 80 -9.83 13.52 -3.75
CA ASN A 80 -9.51 14.52 -2.74
C ASN A 80 -8.11 14.25 -2.16
N LEU A 81 -7.27 15.29 -2.08
CA LEU A 81 -5.92 15.20 -1.56
C LEU A 81 -5.95 15.19 -0.03
N ILE A 82 -5.48 14.10 0.56
CA ILE A 82 -5.41 13.89 1.99
C ILE A 82 -4.01 13.44 2.40
N LYS A 83 -3.67 13.57 3.69
CA LYS A 83 -2.41 13.02 4.20
C LYS A 83 -2.39 11.50 4.07
N ALA A 84 -1.30 10.96 3.52
CA ALA A 84 -1.12 9.52 3.28
C ALA A 84 -1.17 8.71 4.57
N ASP A 85 -0.55 9.21 5.63
CA ASP A 85 -0.56 8.62 6.97
C ASP A 85 -0.34 9.73 8.02
N ILE A 86 -0.60 9.43 9.29
CA ILE A 86 -0.33 10.33 10.43
C ILE A 86 1.17 10.65 10.51
N PHE A 87 2.01 9.67 10.18
CA PHE A 87 3.48 9.79 10.14
C PHE A 87 4.03 10.18 8.75
N SER A 88 3.18 10.57 7.80
CA SER A 88 3.61 10.98 6.46
C SER A 88 3.20 12.41 6.17
N PHE A 89 4.15 13.22 5.72
CA PHE A 89 3.90 14.59 5.26
C PHE A 89 3.39 14.66 3.81
N ARG A 90 3.38 13.53 3.09
CA ARG A 90 2.97 13.47 1.69
C ARG A 90 1.44 13.51 1.58
N LYS A 91 0.93 14.40 0.73
CA LYS A 91 -0.47 14.43 0.31
C LYS A 91 -0.65 13.49 -0.89
N ILE A 92 -1.63 12.59 -0.80
CA ILE A 92 -2.03 11.66 -1.85
C ILE A 92 -3.55 11.68 -1.97
N THR A 93 -4.11 11.11 -3.04
CA THR A 93 -5.57 11.00 -3.13
C THR A 93 -6.12 10.00 -2.12
N ARG A 94 -7.39 10.17 -1.74
CA ARG A 94 -8.08 9.23 -0.86
C ARG A 94 -8.06 7.81 -1.41
N LEU A 95 -8.23 7.66 -2.72
CA LEU A 95 -8.11 6.38 -3.40
C LEU A 95 -6.73 5.74 -3.22
N GLU A 96 -5.66 6.50 -3.46
CA GLU A 96 -4.29 6.00 -3.29
C GLU A 96 -4.02 5.61 -1.83
N LYS A 97 -4.54 6.38 -0.87
CA LYS A 97 -4.46 6.05 0.57
C LYS A 97 -5.14 4.73 0.88
N GLU A 98 -6.36 4.49 0.38
CA GLU A 98 -7.08 3.25 0.64
C GLU A 98 -6.36 2.02 0.07
N ILE A 99 -5.82 2.15 -1.15
CA ILE A 99 -5.01 1.10 -1.79
C ILE A 99 -3.75 0.81 -0.97
N LEU A 100 -3.05 1.86 -0.56
CA LEU A 100 -1.85 1.77 0.26
C LEU A 100 -2.14 1.11 1.62
N GLN A 101 -3.17 1.56 2.32
CA GLN A 101 -3.57 0.99 3.62
C GLN A 101 -3.98 -0.48 3.49
N LYS A 102 -4.67 -0.86 2.41
CA LYS A 102 -4.99 -2.26 2.14
C LYS A 102 -3.71 -3.08 1.96
N ARG A 103 -2.71 -2.58 1.24
CA ARG A 103 -1.41 -3.26 1.10
C ARG A 103 -0.70 -3.41 2.44
N PHE A 104 -0.65 -2.35 3.25
CA PHE A 104 -0.03 -2.40 4.58
C PHE A 104 -0.72 -3.40 5.49
N ARG A 105 -2.06 -3.43 5.50
CA ARG A 105 -2.83 -4.42 6.25
C ARG A 105 -2.49 -5.84 5.79
N ASN A 106 -2.40 -6.09 4.49
CA ASN A 106 -2.02 -7.40 3.97
C ASN A 106 -0.60 -7.79 4.39
N MET A 107 0.37 -6.86 4.37
CA MET A 107 1.74 -7.14 4.84
C MET A 107 1.77 -7.54 6.31
N MET A 108 1.05 -6.80 7.16
CA MET A 108 0.92 -7.13 8.58
C MET A 108 0.24 -8.48 8.77
N LEU A 109 -0.83 -8.78 8.03
CA LEU A 109 -1.51 -10.08 8.09
C LEU A 109 -0.59 -11.24 7.68
N TYR A 110 0.17 -11.11 6.59
CA TYR A 110 1.10 -12.15 6.17
C TYR A 110 2.23 -12.36 7.19
N ALA A 111 2.76 -11.28 7.77
CA ALA A 111 3.77 -11.39 8.83
C ALA A 111 3.19 -12.02 10.10
N ALA A 112 1.95 -11.69 10.47
CA ALA A 112 1.28 -12.27 11.63
C ALA A 112 1.02 -13.76 11.43
N VAL A 113 0.49 -14.16 10.27
CA VAL A 113 0.26 -15.58 9.92
C VAL A 113 1.58 -16.36 9.93
N PHE A 114 2.63 -15.82 9.30
CA PHE A 114 3.97 -16.43 9.31
C PHE A 114 4.49 -16.65 10.74
N THR A 115 4.39 -15.63 11.59
CA THR A 115 4.85 -15.70 12.98
C THR A 115 4.02 -16.68 13.80
N LEU A 116 2.70 -16.70 13.59
CA LEU A 116 1.78 -17.61 14.27
C LEU A 116 2.07 -19.06 13.88
N LEU A 117 2.32 -19.34 12.60
CA LEU A 117 2.70 -20.69 12.15
C LEU A 117 4.02 -21.16 12.78
N LEU A 118 5.00 -20.26 12.92
CA LEU A 118 6.27 -20.56 13.59
C LEU A 118 6.14 -20.73 15.11
N SER A 119 5.08 -20.18 15.71
CA SER A 119 4.96 -20.12 17.16
C SER A 119 4.94 -21.50 17.83
N LYS A 120 4.24 -22.46 17.23
CA LYS A 120 4.21 -23.85 17.70
C LYS A 120 5.61 -24.46 17.76
N PHE A 121 6.45 -24.19 16.77
CA PHE A 121 7.80 -24.74 16.69
C PHE A 121 8.76 -24.07 17.67
N ILE A 122 8.62 -22.76 17.88
CA ILE A 122 9.44 -21.99 18.81
C ILE A 122 9.26 -22.44 20.26
N PHE A 123 8.04 -22.83 20.66
CA PHE A 123 7.81 -23.37 22.00
C PHE A 123 8.26 -24.82 22.17
N THR A 124 8.33 -25.59 21.09
CA THR A 124 8.65 -27.03 21.15
C THR A 124 10.16 -27.28 21.07
N VAL A 125 10.89 -26.46 20.30
CA VAL A 125 12.32 -26.66 20.03
C VAL A 125 13.07 -25.35 20.34
N PRO A 126 13.93 -25.31 21.38
CA PRO A 126 14.60 -24.09 21.84
C PRO A 126 15.39 -23.35 20.75
N ASP A 127 16.03 -24.10 19.86
CA ASP A 127 16.94 -23.53 18.84
C ASP A 127 16.22 -23.00 17.59
N VAL A 128 14.94 -23.33 17.39
CA VAL A 128 14.19 -22.91 16.19
C VAL A 128 14.11 -21.39 16.09
N PHE A 129 13.98 -20.70 17.23
CA PHE A 129 14.00 -19.24 17.24
C PHE A 129 15.30 -18.70 16.66
N MET A 130 16.45 -19.20 17.14
CA MET A 130 17.77 -18.76 16.69
C MET A 130 17.97 -19.02 15.19
N TYR A 131 17.62 -20.22 14.70
CA TYR A 131 17.72 -20.53 13.26
C TYR A 131 16.79 -19.65 12.42
N SER A 132 15.55 -19.42 12.88
CA SER A 132 14.60 -18.56 12.17
C SER A 132 15.09 -17.12 12.07
N GLU A 133 15.73 -16.61 13.13
CA GLU A 133 16.32 -15.28 13.18
C GLU A 133 17.50 -15.18 12.21
N MET A 134 18.42 -16.15 12.22
CA MET A 134 19.54 -16.20 11.26
C MET A 134 19.06 -16.20 9.80
N ILE A 135 18.01 -16.96 9.49
CA ILE A 135 17.41 -17.01 8.14
C ILE A 135 16.82 -15.65 7.75
N LEU A 136 16.09 -14.98 8.65
CA LEU A 136 15.51 -13.67 8.38
C LEU A 136 16.58 -12.59 8.20
N ILE A 137 17.62 -12.59 9.05
CA ILE A 137 18.78 -11.69 8.92
C ILE A 137 19.49 -11.95 7.58
N GLY A 138 19.79 -13.21 7.27
CA GLY A 138 20.43 -13.60 6.02
C GLY A 138 19.62 -13.18 4.79
N THR A 139 18.30 -13.36 4.83
CA THR A 139 17.39 -12.92 3.76
C THR A 139 17.42 -11.40 3.59
N MET A 140 17.41 -10.67 4.71
CA MET A 140 17.45 -9.21 4.69
C MET A 140 18.77 -8.67 4.14
N VAL A 141 19.90 -9.21 4.58
CA VAL A 141 21.23 -8.86 4.07
C VAL A 141 21.34 -9.20 2.58
N SER A 142 20.87 -10.37 2.17
CA SER A 142 20.88 -10.80 0.77
C SER A 142 20.06 -9.87 -0.13
N LEU A 143 18.85 -9.48 0.32
CA LEU A 143 18.03 -8.51 -0.41
C LEU A 143 18.68 -7.14 -0.50
N LEU A 144 19.36 -6.68 0.56
CA LEU A 144 20.10 -5.42 0.53
C LEU A 144 21.28 -5.49 -0.44
N ALA A 145 22.08 -6.54 -0.36
CA ALA A 145 23.22 -6.76 -1.25
C ALA A 145 22.77 -6.80 -2.71
N TYR A 146 21.70 -7.56 -3.02
CA TYR A 146 21.10 -7.61 -4.36
C TYR A 146 20.71 -6.20 -4.86
N ASN A 147 20.02 -5.41 -4.05
CA ASN A 147 19.59 -4.07 -4.46
C ASN A 147 20.74 -3.09 -4.70
N ILE A 148 21.85 -3.24 -3.97
CA ILE A 148 23.05 -2.42 -4.11
C ILE A 148 23.85 -2.85 -5.35
N ILE A 149 24.11 -4.15 -5.52
CA ILE A 149 24.87 -4.71 -6.64
C ILE A 149 24.20 -4.37 -7.98
N PHE A 150 22.89 -4.60 -8.08
CA PHE A 150 22.13 -4.29 -9.30
C PHE A 150 21.74 -2.81 -9.41
N ARG A 151 22.29 -1.94 -8.55
CA ARG A 151 22.06 -0.48 -8.50
C ARG A 151 20.58 -0.09 -8.53
N LYS A 152 19.69 -0.96 -8.03
CA LYS A 152 18.25 -0.68 -7.96
C LYS A 152 17.94 0.39 -6.93
N MET A 153 18.76 0.50 -5.89
CA MET A 153 18.60 1.48 -4.80
C MET A 153 19.95 1.95 -4.24
N LYS A 154 20.03 3.23 -3.87
CA LYS A 154 21.16 3.79 -3.08
C LYS A 154 20.91 3.58 -1.59
N LEU A 155 21.99 3.50 -0.80
CA LEU A 155 21.94 3.29 0.66
C LEU A 155 21.12 4.34 1.42
N TYR A 156 21.11 5.60 0.95
CA TYR A 156 20.24 6.65 1.49
C TYR A 156 18.75 6.30 1.45
N HIS A 157 18.26 5.70 0.36
CA HIS A 157 16.85 5.30 0.24
C HIS A 157 16.49 4.16 1.19
N TYR A 158 17.47 3.41 1.68
CA TYR A 158 17.29 2.39 2.70
C TYR A 158 17.19 3.02 4.10
N ILE A 159 18.06 3.99 4.42
CA ILE A 159 17.94 4.75 5.68
C ILE A 159 16.56 5.44 5.75
N GLN A 160 16.11 6.04 4.65
CA GLN A 160 14.77 6.64 4.56
C GLN A 160 13.64 5.60 4.72
N LEU A 161 13.86 4.35 4.32
CA LEU A 161 12.88 3.27 4.49
C LEU A 161 12.65 2.95 5.98
N SER A 162 13.67 3.04 6.82
CA SER A 162 13.53 2.81 8.27
C SER A 162 12.55 3.78 8.92
N PHE A 163 12.35 4.96 8.34
CA PHE A 163 11.37 5.97 8.78
C PHE A 163 10.01 5.84 8.09
N HIS A 164 9.77 4.73 7.37
CA HIS A 164 8.48 4.49 6.73
C HIS A 164 7.36 4.37 7.79
N PRO A 165 6.17 4.96 7.57
CA PRO A 165 5.08 4.98 8.56
C PRO A 165 4.72 3.61 9.14
N LEU A 166 4.81 2.56 8.34
CA LEU A 166 4.55 1.18 8.77
C LEU A 166 5.59 0.68 9.81
N ILE A 167 6.87 0.96 9.59
CA ILE A 167 7.93 0.57 10.53
C ILE A 167 7.81 1.38 11.82
N LEU A 168 7.49 2.68 11.70
CA LEU A 168 7.30 3.54 12.86
C LEU A 168 6.11 3.09 13.72
N LYS A 169 4.99 2.71 13.10
CA LYS A 169 3.85 2.11 13.81
C LYS A 169 4.23 0.83 14.55
N ASN A 170 4.96 -0.08 13.88
CA ASN A 170 5.43 -1.30 14.52
C ASN A 170 6.38 -0.99 15.68
N ALA A 171 7.30 -0.04 15.53
CA ALA A 171 8.19 0.39 16.61
C ALA A 171 7.42 0.94 17.82
N LEU A 172 6.38 1.75 17.61
CA LEU A 172 5.51 2.22 18.69
C LEU A 172 4.80 1.07 19.40
N VAL A 173 4.26 0.10 18.65
CA VAL A 173 3.66 -1.11 19.23
C VAL A 173 4.70 -1.88 20.05
N GLY A 174 5.93 -2.01 19.55
CA GLY A 174 7.04 -2.65 20.27
C GLY A 174 7.39 -1.95 21.57
N ILE A 175 7.45 -0.62 21.58
CA ILE A 175 7.69 0.18 22.80
C ILE A 175 6.58 -0.05 23.82
N VAL A 176 5.32 -0.01 23.39
CA VAL A 176 4.16 -0.26 24.27
C VAL A 176 4.19 -1.69 24.82
N LEU A 177 4.50 -2.68 23.99
CA LEU A 177 4.64 -4.08 24.42
C LEU A 177 5.78 -4.24 25.44
N PHE A 178 6.94 -3.64 25.18
CA PHE A 178 8.09 -3.72 26.08
C PHE A 178 7.81 -3.03 27.42
N ALA A 179 7.20 -1.84 27.40
CA ALA A 179 6.79 -1.13 28.60
C ALA A 179 5.74 -1.91 29.40
N SER A 180 4.75 -2.51 28.73
CA SER A 180 3.75 -3.36 29.38
C SER A 180 4.41 -4.57 30.05
N VAL A 181 5.29 -5.27 29.33
CA VAL A 181 6.04 -6.40 29.89
C VAL A 181 6.84 -5.98 31.13
N TYR A 182 7.56 -4.88 31.04
CA TYR A 182 8.36 -4.36 32.15
C TYR A 182 7.52 -4.03 33.40
N LEU A 183 6.28 -3.55 33.21
CA LEU A 183 5.39 -3.21 34.33
C LEU A 183 4.72 -4.42 34.99
N PHE A 184 4.50 -5.51 34.25
CA PHE A 184 3.76 -6.68 34.73
C PHE A 184 4.65 -7.87 35.12
N TYR A 185 5.92 -7.89 34.70
CA TYR A 185 6.86 -8.96 35.00
C TYR A 185 8.09 -8.41 35.72
N ASP A 186 8.34 -8.89 36.94
CA ASP A 186 9.52 -8.54 37.73
C ASP A 186 10.82 -9.08 37.10
N ASP A 187 10.71 -10.11 36.24
CA ASP A 187 11.84 -10.70 35.51
C ASP A 187 11.72 -10.47 33.99
N LEU A 188 12.49 -9.50 33.51
CA LEU A 188 12.68 -9.17 32.09
C LEU A 188 13.19 -10.36 31.27
N ALA A 189 13.95 -11.28 31.86
CA ALA A 189 14.46 -12.47 31.19
C ALA A 189 13.33 -13.49 30.92
N MET A 190 12.38 -13.61 31.83
CA MET A 190 11.23 -14.50 31.67
C MET A 190 10.26 -13.96 30.59
N ALA A 191 10.09 -12.65 30.48
CA ALA A 191 9.24 -12.07 29.43
C ALA A 191 9.94 -11.94 28.06
N GLY A 192 11.27 -11.84 28.05
CA GLY A 192 12.10 -12.04 26.86
C GLY A 192 12.00 -13.45 26.26
N SER A 193 11.46 -14.42 27.01
CA SER A 193 11.42 -15.83 26.61
C SER A 193 10.38 -16.17 25.53
N GLY A 194 9.32 -15.35 25.35
CA GLY A 194 8.17 -15.69 24.49
C GLY A 194 7.61 -14.54 23.65
N ILE A 195 6.82 -13.64 24.26
CA ILE A 195 6.08 -12.58 23.52
C ILE A 195 7.00 -11.69 22.70
N MET A 196 8.15 -11.31 23.28
CA MET A 196 9.15 -10.49 22.59
C MET A 196 9.71 -11.19 21.35
N LYS A 197 10.00 -12.51 21.44
CA LYS A 197 10.47 -13.31 20.31
C LYS A 197 9.48 -13.30 19.14
N PHE A 198 8.18 -13.44 19.43
CA PHE A 198 7.15 -13.33 18.39
C PHE A 198 7.10 -11.95 17.77
N PHE A 199 7.15 -10.90 18.60
CA PHE A 199 7.14 -9.54 18.10
C PHE A 199 8.35 -9.25 17.20
N PHE A 200 9.54 -9.73 17.56
CA PHE A 200 10.75 -9.57 16.74
C PHE A 200 10.62 -10.25 15.37
N LEU A 201 10.19 -11.51 15.33
CA LEU A 201 9.98 -12.23 14.06
C LEU A 201 8.92 -11.55 13.18
N TYR A 202 7.82 -11.11 13.79
CA TYR A 202 6.78 -10.34 13.11
C TYR A 202 7.34 -9.04 12.51
N ALA A 203 8.02 -8.23 13.33
CA ALA A 203 8.56 -6.94 12.90
C ALA A 203 9.58 -7.11 11.77
N MET A 204 10.41 -8.15 11.85
CA MET A 204 11.41 -8.46 10.84
C MET A 204 10.79 -8.94 9.53
N ALA A 205 9.77 -9.81 9.60
CA ALA A 205 9.00 -10.23 8.43
C ALA A 205 8.33 -9.03 7.72
N VAL A 206 7.75 -8.08 8.48
CA VAL A 206 7.20 -6.84 7.89
C VAL A 206 8.29 -6.01 7.20
N LYS A 207 9.46 -5.86 7.84
CA LYS A 207 10.59 -5.09 7.27
C LYS A 207 11.13 -5.71 5.98
N ILE A 208 11.26 -7.05 5.93
CA ILE A 208 11.67 -7.78 4.73
C ILE A 208 10.65 -7.60 3.59
N GLN A 209 9.35 -7.75 3.89
CA GLN A 209 8.30 -7.52 2.89
C GLN A 209 8.37 -6.09 2.34
N LEU A 210 8.50 -5.09 3.21
CA LEU A 210 8.58 -3.70 2.81
C LEU A 210 9.79 -3.43 1.89
N LEU A 211 10.96 -3.97 2.25
CA LEU A 211 12.17 -3.88 1.44
C LEU A 211 11.99 -4.55 0.07
N TYR A 212 11.41 -5.75 0.03
CA TYR A 212 11.14 -6.48 -1.20
C TYR A 212 10.20 -5.71 -2.15
N TYR A 213 9.10 -5.14 -1.64
CA TYR A 213 8.19 -4.36 -2.48
C TYR A 213 8.84 -3.10 -3.06
N LYS A 214 9.68 -2.42 -2.27
CA LYS A 214 10.43 -1.25 -2.71
C LYS A 214 11.46 -1.60 -3.78
N ALA A 215 12.18 -2.72 -3.60
CA ALA A 215 13.13 -3.27 -4.58
C ALA A 215 12.48 -3.53 -5.95
N ARG A 216 11.23 -4.00 -5.95
CA ARG A 216 10.47 -4.28 -7.17
C ARG A 216 9.91 -3.02 -7.85
N LYS A 217 10.18 -1.81 -7.31
CA LYS A 217 9.53 -0.54 -7.72
C LYS A 217 8.00 -0.62 -7.75
N ALA A 218 7.42 -1.59 -7.04
CA ALA A 218 5.99 -1.55 -6.76
C ALA A 218 5.81 -0.33 -5.87
N SER A 219 4.96 0.61 -6.26
CA SER A 219 4.72 1.86 -5.56
C SER A 219 4.41 1.64 -4.07
N VAL A 220 5.47 1.67 -3.28
CA VAL A 220 5.46 1.63 -1.82
C VAL A 220 6.27 2.85 -1.45
N LEU A 221 5.51 3.89 -1.09
CA LEU A 221 5.92 5.22 -0.67
C LEU A 221 7.44 5.44 -0.53
N ILE A 222 7.95 6.31 -1.39
CA ILE A 222 8.93 7.33 -1.04
C ILE A 222 8.23 8.68 -1.21
#